data_AF-A0A0C1E4I1-F1
#
_entry.id   AF-A0A0C1E4I1-F1
#
_cell.length_a   1.000
_cell.length_b   1.000
_cell.length_c   1.000
_cell.angle_alpha   90.00
_cell.angle_beta   90.00
_cell.angle_gamma   90.00
#
_symmetry.space_group_name_H-M   'P 1'
#
loop_
_entity.id
_entity.type
_entity.pdbx_description
1 polymer ?
#
loop_
_entity_poly.entity_id
_entity_poly.type
_entity_poly.pdbx_seq_one_letter_code
_entity_poly.pdbx_strand_id
1 'polypeptide(L)'
;MTKADGSTIERAVVIIEDDTMRGIGAENRWIAENMPGYHKVGQALLQQNGGVYDRIDVQNEAGDIRSVYFDIKSFFGMVNGKPL
;
A
#
# COMPACT_ATOMS: atom_id res chain seq x y z
N MET A 1 -7.00 -17.79 -10.20
CA MET A 1 -7.06 -16.47 -9.53
C MET A 1 -5.68 -15.86 -9.60
N THR A 2 -5.57 -14.66 -10.16
CA THR A 2 -4.31 -13.94 -10.25
C THR A 2 -3.96 -13.36 -8.86
N LYS A 3 -2.75 -13.62 -8.37
CA LYS A 3 -2.32 -13.25 -7.00
C LYS A 3 -2.24 -11.72 -6.85
N ALA A 4 -2.76 -11.15 -5.77
CA ALA A 4 -2.55 -9.74 -5.45
C ALA A 4 -1.07 -9.50 -5.16
N ASP A 5 -0.40 -8.74 -6.02
CA ASP A 5 1.03 -8.44 -5.96
C ASP A 5 1.33 -6.94 -5.97
N GLY A 6 0.28 -6.11 -5.96
CA GLY A 6 0.39 -4.66 -5.91
C GLY A 6 0.93 -4.03 -7.18
N SER A 7 1.06 -4.74 -8.30
CA SER A 7 1.60 -4.15 -9.55
C SER A 7 0.63 -3.21 -10.27
N THR A 8 -0.68 -3.32 -10.00
CA THR A 8 -1.74 -2.43 -10.47
C THR A 8 -2.84 -2.31 -9.42
N ILE A 9 -3.79 -1.39 -9.61
CA ILE A 9 -4.95 -1.24 -8.73
C ILE A 9 -5.82 -2.52 -8.69
N GLU A 10 -6.03 -3.18 -9.84
CA GLU A 10 -6.78 -4.45 -9.93
C GLU A 10 -6.09 -5.61 -9.19
N ARG A 11 -4.79 -5.45 -8.92
CA ARG A 11 -3.95 -6.42 -8.22
C ARG A 11 -3.47 -5.88 -6.86
N ALA A 12 -4.11 -4.82 -6.36
CA ALA A 12 -3.69 -4.16 -5.14
C ALA A 12 -3.59 -5.14 -3.97
N VAL A 13 -2.56 -4.96 -3.15
CA VAL A 13 -2.39 -5.73 -1.92
C VAL A 13 -3.45 -5.26 -0.94
N VAL A 14 -4.33 -6.17 -0.51
CA VAL A 14 -5.37 -5.84 0.46
C VAL A 14 -4.78 -5.92 1.86
N ILE A 15 -4.81 -4.79 2.58
CA ILE A 15 -4.44 -4.72 3.98
C ILE A 15 -5.71 -4.56 4.80
N ILE A 16 -5.88 -5.42 5.81
CA ILE A 16 -7.03 -5.40 6.72
C ILE A 16 -6.53 -4.96 8.08
N GLU A 17 -6.76 -3.70 8.39
CA GLU A 17 -6.47 -3.08 9.68
C GLU A 17 -7.64 -2.15 10.05
N ASP A 18 -7.70 -1.72 11.30
CA ASP A 18 -8.76 -0.85 11.84
C ASP A 18 -8.21 0.49 12.37
N ASP A 19 -6.92 0.76 12.12
CA ASP A 19 -6.23 1.96 12.54
C ASP A 19 -5.22 2.37 11.46
N THR A 20 -5.21 3.65 11.10
CA THR A 20 -4.37 4.16 10.02
C THR A 20 -2.88 3.92 10.26
N MET A 21 -2.40 4.04 11.51
CA MET A 21 -0.99 3.81 11.81
C MET A 21 -0.62 2.33 11.71
N ARG A 22 -1.52 1.43 12.12
CA ARG A 22 -1.33 -0.02 11.92
C ARG A 22 -1.32 -0.38 10.43
N GLY A 23 -2.25 0.18 9.66
CA GLY A 23 -2.32 0.02 8.20
C GLY A 23 -1.01 0.41 7.51
N ILE A 24 -0.50 1.62 7.77
CA ILE A 24 0.78 2.09 7.24
C ILE A 24 1.95 1.17 7.67
N GLY A 25 1.93 0.69 8.91
CA GLY A 25 2.91 -0.29 9.38
C GLY A 25 2.87 -1.60 8.60
N ALA A 26 1.68 -2.09 8.24
CA ALA A 26 1.49 -3.29 7.46
C ALA A 26 1.95 -3.13 6.00
N GLU A 27 1.67 -1.98 5.37
CA GLU A 27 2.17 -1.64 4.03
C GLU A 27 3.71 -1.67 3.98
N ASN A 28 4.36 -0.99 4.93
CA ASN A 28 5.81 -0.95 5.00
C ASN A 28 6.43 -2.34 5.24
N ARG A 29 5.81 -3.18 6.09
CA ARG A 29 6.25 -4.57 6.29
C ARG A 29 6.13 -5.38 5.00
N TRP A 30 4.99 -5.26 4.30
CA TRP A 30 4.78 -5.99 3.05
C TRP A 30 5.85 -5.64 2.01
N ILE A 31 6.19 -4.35 1.86
CA ILE A 31 7.25 -3.91 0.94
C ILE A 31 8.61 -4.51 1.35
N ALA A 32 8.97 -4.45 2.63
CA ALA A 32 10.25 -4.98 3.11
C ALA A 32 10.38 -6.49 2.85
N GLU A 33 9.29 -7.25 3.01
CA GLU A 33 9.26 -8.70 2.81
C GLU A 33 9.25 -9.09 1.32
N ASN A 34 8.54 -8.34 0.47
CA ASN A 34 8.30 -8.73 -0.93
C ASN A 34 9.24 -8.03 -1.92
N MET A 35 9.87 -6.93 -1.52
CA MET A 35 10.76 -6.13 -2.36
C MET A 35 12.09 -5.84 -1.64
N PRO A 36 12.86 -6.88 -1.28
CA PRO A 36 14.15 -6.68 -0.63
C PRO A 36 15.08 -5.84 -1.52
N GLY A 37 15.75 -4.87 -0.91
CA GLY A 37 16.63 -3.92 -1.61
C GLY A 37 15.91 -2.73 -2.23
N TYR A 38 14.58 -2.66 -2.16
CA TYR A 38 13.83 -1.46 -2.51
C TYR A 38 13.53 -0.63 -1.26
N HIS A 39 13.55 0.70 -1.39
CA HIS A 39 13.16 1.66 -0.36
C HIS A 39 12.12 2.62 -0.90
N LYS A 40 11.24 3.12 -0.02
CA LYS A 40 10.19 4.06 -0.39
C LYS A 40 10.78 5.43 -0.79
N VAL A 41 10.33 5.95 -1.93
CA VAL A 41 10.73 7.26 -2.48
C VAL A 41 9.53 8.17 -2.76
N GLY A 42 8.30 7.63 -2.77
CA GLY A 42 7.10 8.42 -3.00
C GLY A 42 5.85 7.75 -2.45
N GLN A 43 4.80 8.55 -2.28
CA GLN A 43 3.47 8.08 -1.90
C GLN A 43 2.41 8.98 -2.51
N ALA A 44 1.29 8.39 -2.95
CA ALA A 44 0.10 9.13 -3.38
C ALA A 44 -1.18 8.37 -3.02
N LEU A 45 -2.16 9.10 -2.48
CA LEU A 45 -3.52 8.62 -2.28
C LEU A 45 -4.27 8.63 -3.61
N LEU A 46 -4.88 7.50 -3.98
CA LEU A 46 -5.67 7.35 -5.20
C LEU A 46 -7.10 6.95 -4.85
N GLN A 47 -8.06 7.53 -5.57
CA GLN A 47 -9.46 7.14 -5.52
C GLN A 47 -9.92 6.76 -6.93
N GLN A 48 -10.32 5.50 -7.11
CA GLN A 48 -10.76 4.99 -8.41
C GLN A 48 -11.84 3.93 -8.23
N ASN A 49 -12.92 4.01 -9.03
CA ASN A 49 -14.03 3.04 -9.02
C ASN A 49 -14.65 2.79 -7.62
N GLY A 50 -14.64 3.79 -6.74
CA GLY A 50 -15.15 3.67 -5.37
C GLY A 50 -14.23 2.94 -4.38
N GLY A 51 -13.00 2.62 -4.79
CA GLY A 51 -11.92 2.18 -3.92
C GLY A 51 -11.02 3.33 -3.47
N VAL A 52 -10.32 3.11 -2.36
CA VAL A 52 -9.31 4.02 -1.82
C VAL A 52 -8.00 3.25 -1.74
N TYR A 53 -6.98 3.75 -2.41
CA TYR A 53 -5.71 3.07 -2.56
C TYR A 53 -4.56 3.97 -2.17
N ASP A 54 -3.51 3.38 -1.60
CA ASP A 54 -2.21 4.03 -1.50
C ASP A 54 -1.31 3.51 -2.61
N ARG A 55 -0.71 4.41 -3.39
CA ARG A 55 0.39 4.08 -4.31
C ARG A 55 1.70 4.44 -3.63
N ILE A 56 2.53 3.44 -3.36
CA ILE A 56 3.87 3.63 -2.82
C ILE A 56 4.88 3.42 -3.94
N ASP A 57 5.65 4.46 -4.24
CA ASP A 57 6.75 4.39 -5.20
C ASP A 57 8.02 3.98 -4.44
N VAL A 58 8.67 2.91 -4.89
CA VAL A 58 9.88 2.33 -4.29
C VAL A 58 11.02 2.27 -5.29
N GLN A 59 12.26 2.45 -4.83
CA GLN A 59 13.45 2.48 -5.66
C GLN A 59 14.53 1.52 -5.13
N ASN A 60 15.25 0.84 -6.03
CA ASN A 60 16.44 0.05 -5.66
C ASN A 60 17.75 0.85 -5.82
N GLU A 61 18.89 0.28 -5.44
CA GLU A 61 20.20 0.94 -5.56
C GLU A 61 20.62 1.24 -7.02
N ALA A 62 20.08 0.52 -7.99
CA ALA A 62 20.31 0.79 -9.42
C ALA A 62 19.48 1.96 -9.96
N GLY A 63 18.56 2.49 -9.15
CA GLY A 63 17.67 3.59 -9.51
C GLY A 63 16.34 3.15 -10.13
N ASP A 64 16.06 1.86 -10.24
CA ASP A 64 14.80 1.34 -10.78
C ASP A 64 13.64 1.70 -9.85
N ILE A 65 12.65 2.43 -10.37
CA ILE A 65 11.44 2.81 -9.62
C ILE A 65 10.30 1.87 -9.99
N ARG A 66 9.57 1.40 -8.98
CA ARG A 66 8.33 0.63 -9.13
C ARG A 66 7.25 1.23 -8.25
N SER A 67 6.00 1.12 -8.68
CA SER A 67 4.84 1.47 -7.85
C SER A 67 4.20 0.21 -7.30
N VAL A 68 3.81 0.25 -6.03
CA VAL A 68 3.01 -0.76 -5.35
C VAL A 68 1.69 -0.15 -4.93
N TYR A 69 0.58 -0.81 -5.24
CA TYR A 69 -0.77 -0.36 -4.90
C TYR A 69 -1.32 -1.19 -3.74
N PHE A 70 -1.83 -0.51 -2.72
CA PHE A 70 -2.49 -1.11 -1.55
C PHE A 70 -3.96 -0.69 -1.51
N ASP A 71 -4.87 -1.63 -1.25
CA ASP A 71 -6.26 -1.29 -0.89
C ASP A 71 -6.30 -0.98 0.60
N ILE A 72 -6.61 0.27 0.92
CA ILE A 72 -6.55 0.82 2.27
C ILE A 72 -7.93 1.13 2.84
N LYS A 73 -9.00 0.69 2.16
CA LYS A 73 -10.38 1.06 2.51
C LYS A 73 -10.76 0.67 3.94
N SER A 74 -10.15 -0.39 4.47
CA SER A 74 -10.43 -0.90 5.82
C SER A 74 -9.97 0.05 6.95
N PHE A 75 -8.88 0.79 6.74
CA PHE A 75 -8.23 1.61 7.77
C PHE A 75 -8.08 3.09 7.41
N PHE A 76 -8.42 3.51 6.20
CA PHE A 76 -8.29 4.90 5.77
C PHE A 76 -9.13 5.84 6.64
N GLY A 77 -8.47 6.76 7.34
CA GLY A 77 -9.13 7.71 8.22
C GLY A 77 -9.67 7.10 9.51
N MET A 78 -9.09 5.98 9.96
CA MET A 78 -9.51 5.27 11.18
C MET A 78 -8.50 5.48 12.31
N VAL A 79 -8.99 5.75 13.53
CA VAL A 79 -8.23 5.77 14.77
C VAL A 79 -8.90 4.86 15.79
N ASN A 80 -8.19 3.84 16.26
CA ASN A 80 -8.71 2.85 17.21
C ASN A 80 -10.07 2.25 16.80
N GLY A 81 -10.22 1.88 15.53
CA GLY A 81 -11.44 1.27 15.00
C GLY A 81 -12.61 2.25 14.77
N LYS A 82 -12.37 3.56 14.86
CA LYS A 82 -13.39 4.60 14.64
C LYS A 82 -12.95 5.56 13.54
N PRO A 83 -13.86 6.03 12.68
CA PRO A 83 -13.56 7.11 11.75
C PRO A 83 -13.12 8.37 12.51
N LEU A 84 -12.13 9.07 11.94
CA LEU A 84 -11.67 10.40 12.35
C LEU A 84 -12.77 11.47 12.24
#